data_AF-A0A9P9S7H0-F1
#
_entry.id   AF-A0A9P9S7H0-F1
#
_cell.length_a   1.000
_cell.length_b   1.000
_cell.length_c   1.000
_cell.angle_alpha   90.00
_cell.angle_beta   90.00
_cell.angle_gamma   90.00
#
_symmetry.space_group_name_H-M   'P 1'
#
loop_
_entity.id
_entity.type
_entity.pdbx_description
1 polymer ?
#
loop_
_entity_poly.entity_id
_entity_poly.type
_entity_poly.pdbx_seq_one_letter_code
_entity_poly.pdbx_strand_id
1 'polypeptide(L)'
;MAKTGFKIFGHLVIKYLPELVGNVDNGEIVWEEVTVGALAAQLPGTGGFWKFSFLNFIEFARVLITSSHRPFQTRCAMHTACSHVFKTVLNSDVGFGVLGRVLERLTNQTYDEALKSVLGAPLGLSSTSTIMPPSEGPNTLALPRNEIQSGIGHSGGVYPNARDLRALGLSILQSKLLSGAQARQWMKPHVHTSSLTGSVGAPWEIYQLALPVS
;
A
#
# COMPACT_ATOMS: atom_id res chain seq x y z
N MET A 1 0.47 -11.81 -2.58
CA MET A 1 -0.69 -12.73 -2.65
C MET A 1 -0.76 -13.49 -3.96
N ALA A 2 -0.85 -12.84 -5.14
CA ALA A 2 -0.96 -13.55 -6.42
C ALA A 2 0.17 -14.57 -6.68
N LYS A 3 1.43 -14.23 -6.34
CA LYS A 3 2.59 -15.13 -6.50
C LYS A 3 2.83 -16.07 -5.32
N THR A 4 2.60 -15.60 -4.10
CA THR A 4 3.10 -16.24 -2.85
C THR A 4 2.00 -16.71 -1.89
N GLY A 5 0.73 -16.48 -2.23
CA GLY A 5 -0.42 -16.75 -1.37
C GLY A 5 -0.48 -15.87 -0.12
N PHE A 6 -1.21 -16.32 0.90
CA PHE A 6 -1.42 -15.62 2.17
C PHE A 6 -0.30 -15.82 3.19
N LYS A 7 0.57 -16.82 3.02
CA LYS A 7 1.66 -17.11 3.97
C LYS A 7 2.57 -15.89 4.20
N ILE A 8 2.73 -15.06 3.16
CA ILE A 8 3.55 -13.85 3.24
C ILE A 8 3.07 -12.86 4.31
N PHE A 9 1.78 -12.84 4.65
CA PHE A 9 1.24 -11.91 5.64
C PHE A 9 1.81 -12.13 7.03
N GLY A 10 2.20 -13.37 7.37
CA GLY A 10 2.85 -13.69 8.64
C GLY A 10 4.36 -13.46 8.64
N HIS A 11 4.97 -13.10 7.50
CA HIS A 11 6.40 -12.80 7.47
C HIS A 11 6.67 -11.41 8.04
N LEU A 12 7.74 -11.30 8.82
CA LEU A 12 8.31 -10.02 9.21
C LEU A 12 8.80 -9.26 7.98
N VAL A 13 8.62 -7.94 7.99
CA VAL A 13 9.04 -7.06 6.89
C VAL A 13 10.56 -7.08 6.71
N ILE A 14 11.31 -7.15 7.82
CA ILE A 14 12.78 -7.21 7.83
C ILE A 14 13.34 -8.42 7.07
N LYS A 15 12.54 -9.48 6.84
CA LYS A 15 12.94 -10.60 5.99
C LYS A 15 13.22 -10.16 4.54
N TYR A 16 12.51 -9.14 4.07
CA TYR A 16 12.62 -8.60 2.72
C TYR A 16 13.41 -7.30 2.67
N LEU A 17 13.39 -6.55 3.77
CA LEU A 17 14.06 -5.26 3.92
C LEU A 17 14.94 -5.29 5.18
N PRO A 18 16.04 -6.06 5.20
CA PRO A 18 16.93 -6.15 6.36
C PRO A 18 17.55 -4.80 6.74
N GLU A 19 17.57 -3.85 5.81
CA GLU A 19 18.00 -2.48 6.06
C GLU A 19 17.15 -1.72 7.10
N LEU A 20 15.95 -2.20 7.44
CA LEU A 20 15.09 -1.55 8.42
C LEU A 20 15.39 -1.96 9.87
N VAL A 21 16.33 -2.87 10.09
CA VAL A 21 16.72 -3.35 11.43
C VAL A 21 17.52 -2.28 12.18
N GLY A 22 17.35 -2.23 13.51
CA GLY A 22 18.21 -1.47 14.42
C GLY A 22 17.59 -0.23 15.04
N ASN A 23 16.28 -0.03 14.88
CA ASN A 23 15.56 1.02 15.60
C ASN A 23 15.39 0.60 17.08
N VAL A 24 15.51 1.57 17.98
CA VAL A 24 15.31 1.36 19.43
C VAL A 24 13.91 1.85 19.79
N ASP A 25 13.23 1.22 20.76
CA ASP A 25 11.91 1.65 21.26
C ASP A 25 11.99 2.96 22.08
N ASN A 26 12.43 4.03 21.41
CA ASN A 26 12.53 5.40 21.91
C ASN A 26 11.59 6.32 21.13
N GLY A 27 10.44 5.78 20.71
CA GLY A 27 9.47 6.46 19.85
C GLY A 27 9.67 6.23 18.35
N GLU A 28 10.61 5.38 17.94
CA GLU A 28 10.77 4.92 16.55
C GLU A 28 9.97 3.63 16.31
N ILE A 29 9.72 3.30 15.04
CA ILE A 29 9.05 2.05 14.67
C ILE A 29 10.04 0.89 14.82
N VAL A 30 9.69 -0.11 15.62
CA VAL A 30 10.44 -1.37 15.75
C VAL A 30 10.04 -2.31 14.61
N TRP A 31 10.76 -2.24 13.48
CA TRP A 31 10.44 -3.00 12.26
C TRP A 31 10.55 -4.52 12.43
N GLU A 32 11.27 -4.96 13.45
CA GLU A 32 11.45 -6.35 13.87
C GLU A 32 10.14 -7.00 14.33
N GLU A 33 9.14 -6.21 14.72
CA GLU A 33 7.81 -6.68 15.12
C GLU A 33 6.76 -6.53 14.00
N VAL A 34 7.09 -5.79 12.94
CA VAL A 34 6.14 -5.46 11.87
C VAL A 34 6.08 -6.59 10.85
N THR A 35 4.87 -7.11 10.61
CA THR A 35 4.60 -8.10 9.57
C THR A 35 4.08 -7.46 8.28
N VAL A 36 4.21 -8.15 7.15
CA VAL A 36 3.60 -7.73 5.87
C VAL A 36 2.08 -7.60 6.02
N GLY A 37 1.44 -8.46 6.81
CA GLY A 37 0.02 -8.39 7.13
C GLY A 37 -0.34 -7.15 7.94
N ALA A 38 0.49 -6.77 8.92
CA ALA A 38 0.31 -5.55 9.70
C ALA A 38 0.31 -4.30 8.82
N LEU A 39 1.27 -4.21 7.89
CA LEU A 39 1.32 -3.11 6.92
C LEU A 39 0.05 -3.08 6.05
N ALA A 40 -0.35 -4.25 5.53
CA ALA A 40 -1.49 -4.34 4.62
C ALA A 40 -2.82 -4.03 5.32
N ALA A 41 -2.92 -4.27 6.63
CA ALA A 41 -4.12 -4.05 7.44
C ALA A 41 -4.14 -2.71 8.19
N GLN A 42 -3.27 -1.75 7.85
CA GLN A 42 -3.16 -0.46 8.54
C GLN A 42 -2.88 -0.58 10.05
N LEU A 43 -2.15 -1.63 10.44
CA LEU A 43 -1.70 -1.90 11.80
C LEU A 43 -0.17 -1.77 12.03
N PRO A 44 0.64 -1.06 11.20
CA PRO A 44 2.07 -1.00 11.44
C PRO A 44 2.47 -0.01 12.55
N GLY A 45 1.52 0.71 13.16
CA GLY A 45 1.80 1.71 14.19
C GLY A 45 2.29 3.06 13.65
N THR A 46 2.35 3.23 12.33
CA THR A 46 2.74 4.48 11.68
C THR A 46 1.49 5.32 11.33
N GLY A 47 1.61 6.64 11.38
CA GLY A 47 0.57 7.56 10.89
C GLY A 47 0.70 7.87 9.39
N GLY A 48 -0.20 8.72 8.89
CA GLY A 48 -0.14 9.27 7.55
C GLY A 48 0.89 10.41 7.42
N PHE A 49 1.26 10.75 6.17
CA PHE A 49 2.32 11.72 5.90
C PHE A 49 2.05 13.16 6.35
N TRP A 50 0.80 13.49 6.68
CA TRP A 50 0.34 14.85 7.01
C TRP A 50 0.94 15.45 8.29
N LYS A 51 1.58 14.64 9.14
CA LYS A 51 2.35 15.15 10.30
C LYS A 51 3.70 15.75 9.92
N PHE A 52 4.15 15.61 8.67
CA PHE A 52 5.32 16.30 8.15
C PHE A 52 4.91 17.60 7.47
N SER A 53 5.56 18.72 7.81
CA SER A 53 5.36 20.02 7.13
C SER A 53 5.39 19.85 5.61
N PHE A 54 4.59 20.61 4.87
CA PHE A 54 4.35 20.49 3.42
C PHE A 54 5.62 20.31 2.55
N LEU A 55 6.76 20.90 2.94
CA LEU A 55 8.06 20.74 2.27
C LEU A 55 8.69 19.35 2.49
N ASN A 56 8.52 18.77 3.68
CA ASN A 56 8.96 17.41 3.98
C ASN A 56 8.11 16.36 3.28
N PHE A 57 6.83 16.65 2.97
CA PHE A 57 5.94 15.76 2.22
C PHE A 57 6.44 15.54 0.77
N ILE A 58 6.78 16.61 0.06
CA ILE A 58 7.25 16.53 -1.33
C ILE A 58 8.59 15.79 -1.42
N GLU A 59 9.52 16.07 -0.51
CA GLU A 59 10.80 15.35 -0.45
C GLU A 59 10.62 13.87 -0.02
N PHE A 60 9.69 13.58 0.89
CA PHE A 60 9.36 12.19 1.27
C PHE A 60 8.74 11.41 0.10
N ALA A 61 7.78 12.01 -0.60
CA ALA A 61 7.15 11.44 -1.78
C ALA A 61 8.19 11.14 -2.87
N ARG A 62 9.12 12.07 -3.14
CA ARG A 62 10.25 11.88 -4.06
C ARG A 62 11.17 10.71 -3.65
N VAL A 63 11.36 10.49 -2.36
CA VAL A 63 12.19 9.39 -1.84
C VAL A 63 11.50 8.02 -1.92
N LEU A 64 10.17 7.96 -1.80
CA LEU A 64 9.42 6.73 -2.08
C LEU A 64 9.37 6.39 -3.57
N ILE A 65 9.38 7.41 -4.44
CA ILE A 65 9.38 7.26 -5.89
C ILE A 65 10.78 6.91 -6.42
N THR A 66 11.84 7.42 -5.80
CA THR A 66 13.21 7.11 -6.22
C THR A 66 13.60 5.71 -5.75
N SER A 67 14.00 4.86 -6.70
CA SER A 67 14.54 3.50 -6.47
C SER A 67 15.85 3.48 -5.66
N SER A 68 16.31 4.63 -5.17
CA SER A 68 17.48 4.82 -4.33
C SER A 68 17.28 4.25 -2.92
N HIS A 69 18.11 3.27 -2.55
CA HIS A 69 18.05 2.56 -1.26
C HIS A 69 18.30 3.43 -0.02
N ARG A 70 19.28 4.35 -0.10
CA ARG A 70 19.74 5.13 1.07
C ARG A 70 18.71 6.14 1.61
N PRO A 71 18.08 6.99 0.79
CA PRO A 71 17.14 7.98 1.32
C PRO A 71 15.87 7.34 1.89
N PHE A 72 15.45 6.18 1.36
CA PHE A 72 14.32 5.42 1.89
C PHE A 72 14.56 4.91 3.32
N GLN A 73 15.71 4.27 3.55
CA GLN A 73 16.08 3.71 4.84
C GLN A 73 16.19 4.79 5.93
N THR A 74 16.95 5.86 5.65
CA THR A 74 17.16 6.96 6.60
C THR A 74 15.85 7.63 7.02
N ARG A 75 14.87 7.71 6.12
CA ARG A 75 13.61 8.41 6.38
C ARG A 75 12.54 7.51 7.01
N CYS A 76 12.59 6.19 6.78
CA CYS A 76 11.81 5.22 7.55
C CYS A 76 12.31 5.11 9.00
N ALA A 77 13.63 5.20 9.21
CA ALA A 77 14.23 5.24 10.54
C ALA A 77 13.83 6.52 11.32
N MET A 78 13.75 7.67 10.64
CA MET A 78 13.31 8.94 11.24
C MET A 78 11.81 9.03 11.54
N HIS A 79 10.99 8.03 11.16
CA HIS A 79 9.55 8.13 11.35
C HIS A 79 9.17 7.73 12.77
N THR A 80 8.71 8.72 13.55
CA THR A 80 8.17 8.49 14.90
C THR A 80 6.95 7.56 14.83
N ALA A 81 6.95 6.53 15.66
CA ALA A 81 5.79 5.66 15.86
C ALA A 81 4.63 6.48 16.42
N CYS A 82 3.45 6.36 15.81
CA CYS A 82 2.23 6.98 16.33
C CYS A 82 1.55 6.08 17.36
N SER A 83 1.81 4.78 17.30
CA SER A 83 1.30 3.75 18.21
C SER A 83 2.19 2.50 18.10
N HIS A 84 2.11 1.59 19.06
CA HIS A 84 2.69 0.26 18.91
C HIS A 84 2.02 -0.51 17.75
N VAL A 85 2.77 -1.44 17.16
CA VAL A 85 2.26 -2.37 16.13
C VAL A 85 1.06 -3.13 16.69
N PHE A 86 0.03 -3.36 15.86
CA PHE A 86 -1.22 -4.04 16.24
C PHE A 86 -2.09 -3.36 17.32
N LYS A 87 -1.70 -2.20 17.86
CA LYS A 87 -2.45 -1.55 18.94
C LYS A 87 -3.69 -0.80 18.47
N THR A 88 -3.62 -0.11 17.34
CA THR A 88 -4.75 0.65 16.80
C THR A 88 -4.65 0.79 15.28
N VAL A 89 -5.80 0.93 14.63
CA VAL A 89 -5.91 1.12 13.18
C VAL A 89 -5.53 2.55 12.84
N LEU A 90 -4.50 2.72 12.01
CA LEU A 90 -4.04 4.02 11.54
C LEU A 90 -3.74 3.95 10.05
N ASN A 91 -4.36 4.84 9.27
CA ASN A 91 -4.02 4.96 7.87
C ASN A 91 -2.54 5.36 7.72
N SER A 92 -1.81 4.56 6.96
CA SER A 92 -0.36 4.48 6.99
C SER A 92 0.18 4.49 5.57
N ASP A 93 0.46 5.68 5.05
CA ASP A 93 1.07 5.80 3.73
C ASP A 93 2.50 5.24 3.71
N VAL A 94 3.23 5.37 4.82
CA VAL A 94 4.54 4.74 5.03
C VAL A 94 4.42 3.23 4.87
N GLY A 95 3.38 2.63 5.45
CA GLY A 95 3.15 1.20 5.40
C GLY A 95 2.96 0.68 3.98
N PHE A 96 2.17 1.38 3.17
CA PHE A 96 2.05 1.07 1.74
C PHE A 96 3.33 1.37 0.95
N GLY A 97 4.07 2.42 1.33
CA GLY A 97 5.45 2.68 0.88
C GLY A 97 6.37 1.45 1.01
N VAL A 98 6.39 0.87 2.21
CA VAL A 98 7.19 -0.30 2.55
C VAL A 98 6.67 -1.55 1.83
N LEU A 99 5.36 -1.74 1.70
CA LEU A 99 4.79 -2.84 0.90
C LEU A 99 5.21 -2.79 -0.56
N GLY A 100 5.27 -1.60 -1.15
CA GLY A 100 5.79 -1.40 -2.50
C GLY A 100 7.22 -1.90 -2.63
N ARG A 101 8.10 -1.54 -1.68
CA ARG A 101 9.48 -2.04 -1.66
C ARG A 101 9.58 -3.54 -1.45
N VAL A 102 8.73 -4.12 -0.59
CA VAL A 102 8.64 -5.58 -0.44
C VAL A 102 8.27 -6.22 -1.78
N LEU A 103 7.34 -5.64 -2.54
CA LEU A 103 6.98 -6.13 -3.87
C LEU A 103 8.18 -6.09 -4.83
N GLU A 104 8.91 -4.97 -4.88
CA GLU A 104 10.13 -4.84 -5.71
C GLU A 104 11.15 -5.93 -5.40
N ARG A 105 11.40 -6.20 -4.11
CA ARG A 105 12.32 -7.26 -3.65
C ARG A 105 11.85 -8.65 -4.00
N LEU A 106 10.53 -8.92 -3.92
CA LEU A 106 9.95 -10.22 -4.27
C LEU A 106 10.03 -10.53 -5.77
N THR A 107 9.89 -9.50 -6.61
CA THR A 107 9.90 -9.67 -8.07
C THR A 107 11.27 -9.42 -8.68
N ASN A 108 12.20 -8.81 -7.94
CA ASN A 108 13.47 -8.29 -8.43
C ASN A 108 13.27 -7.36 -9.65
N GLN A 109 12.25 -6.50 -9.56
CA GLN A 109 11.81 -5.58 -10.62
C GLN A 109 11.51 -4.22 -9.98
N THR A 110 11.53 -3.16 -10.78
CA THR A 110 11.00 -1.87 -10.31
C THR A 110 9.51 -1.98 -10.01
N TYR A 111 8.97 -1.10 -9.18
CA TYR A 111 7.54 -1.16 -8.82
C TYR A 111 6.60 -1.12 -10.02
N ASP A 112 6.88 -0.29 -11.04
CA ASP A 112 6.07 -0.21 -12.27
C ASP A 112 6.09 -1.54 -13.06
N GLU A 113 7.27 -2.13 -13.21
CA GLU A 113 7.45 -3.42 -13.89
C GLU A 113 6.79 -4.56 -13.11
N ALA A 114 6.92 -4.55 -11.79
CA ALA A 114 6.29 -5.51 -10.91
C ALA A 114 4.76 -5.42 -10.98
N LEU A 115 4.21 -4.20 -11.01
CA LEU A 115 2.78 -3.96 -11.19
C LEU A 115 2.30 -4.48 -12.55
N LYS A 116 3.02 -4.17 -13.63
CA LYS A 116 2.72 -4.66 -14.97
C LYS A 116 2.84 -6.17 -15.08
N SER A 117 3.83 -6.79 -14.45
CA SER A 117 4.05 -8.24 -14.55
C SER A 117 3.09 -9.07 -13.70
N VAL A 118 2.77 -8.61 -12.49
CA VAL A 118 1.94 -9.35 -11.53
C VAL A 118 0.44 -9.09 -11.74
N LEU A 119 0.07 -7.87 -12.12
CA LEU A 119 -1.33 -7.45 -12.27
C LEU A 119 -1.67 -7.11 -13.72
N GLY A 120 -0.84 -6.33 -14.40
CA GLY A 120 -1.14 -5.82 -15.75
C GLY A 120 -1.28 -6.91 -16.80
N ALA A 121 -0.25 -7.74 -16.99
CA ALA A 121 -0.21 -8.78 -18.02
C ALA A 121 -1.28 -9.86 -17.83
N PRO A 122 -1.54 -10.40 -16.63
CA PRO A 122 -2.59 -11.41 -16.42
C PRO A 122 -4.02 -10.89 -16.67
N LEU A 123 -4.25 -9.58 -16.48
CA LEU A 123 -5.57 -8.97 -16.60
C LEU A 123 -5.77 -8.15 -17.89
N GLY A 124 -4.72 -8.00 -18.69
CA GLY A 124 -4.74 -7.18 -19.91
C GLY A 124 -4.87 -5.68 -19.64
N LEU A 125 -4.29 -5.18 -18.54
CA LEU A 125 -4.32 -3.75 -18.18
C LEU A 125 -3.22 -3.00 -18.95
N SER A 126 -3.57 -2.46 -20.11
CA SER A 126 -2.60 -1.83 -21.02
C SER A 126 -2.30 -0.37 -20.68
N SER A 127 -3.14 0.29 -19.89
CA SER A 127 -3.05 1.74 -19.62
C SER A 127 -2.69 2.07 -18.17
N THR A 128 -2.67 1.08 -17.29
CA THR A 128 -2.32 1.25 -15.89
C THR A 128 -0.80 1.27 -15.71
N SER A 129 -0.28 2.37 -15.14
CA SER A 129 1.15 2.53 -14.84
C SER A 129 1.35 3.44 -13.65
N THR A 130 2.53 3.39 -13.03
CA THR A 130 2.95 4.34 -11.99
C THR A 130 3.60 5.59 -12.59
N ILE A 131 3.76 5.61 -13.92
CA ILE A 131 4.31 6.72 -14.67
C ILE A 131 3.17 7.65 -15.05
N MET A 132 3.35 8.95 -14.77
CA MET A 132 2.36 9.96 -15.10
C MET A 132 2.05 9.94 -16.61
N PRO A 133 0.77 9.85 -17.00
CA PRO A 133 0.39 9.81 -18.40
C PRO A 133 0.69 11.13 -19.14
N PRO A 134 0.75 11.09 -20.48
CA PRO A 134 0.91 12.29 -21.31
C PRO A 134 -0.15 13.35 -21.03
N SER A 135 0.13 14.61 -21.38
CA SER A 135 -0.80 15.74 -21.22
C SER A 135 -1.96 15.72 -22.21
N GLU A 136 -1.94 14.83 -23.21
CA GLU A 136 -2.94 14.72 -24.25
C GLU A 136 -3.32 13.25 -24.48
N GLY A 137 -4.56 13.03 -24.92
CA GLY A 137 -5.10 11.70 -25.21
C GLY A 137 -6.14 11.20 -24.19
N PRO A 138 -6.68 9.98 -24.40
CA PRO A 138 -7.84 9.46 -23.68
C PRO A 138 -7.58 9.16 -22.19
N ASN A 139 -6.32 9.08 -21.76
CA ASN A 139 -5.92 8.84 -20.37
C ASN A 139 -5.30 10.10 -19.71
N THR A 140 -5.56 11.28 -20.27
CA THR A 140 -5.06 12.55 -19.71
C THR A 140 -5.71 12.81 -18.35
N LEU A 141 -4.92 13.31 -17.40
CA LEU A 141 -5.41 13.72 -16.10
C LEU A 141 -6.05 15.10 -16.21
N ALA A 142 -7.32 15.21 -15.82
CA ALA A 142 -8.06 16.48 -15.78
C ALA A 142 -7.70 17.32 -14.53
N LEU A 143 -6.42 17.30 -14.12
CA LEU A 143 -5.90 18.02 -12.96
C LEU A 143 -4.68 18.85 -13.37
N PRO A 144 -4.43 20.00 -12.71
CA PRO A 144 -3.22 20.78 -12.91
C PRO A 144 -1.96 19.94 -12.59
N ARG A 145 -1.01 19.85 -13.53
CA ARG A 145 0.18 18.98 -13.41
C ARG A 145 1.05 19.28 -12.18
N ASN A 146 1.06 20.53 -11.72
CA ASN A 146 1.75 20.97 -10.50
C ASN A 146 1.15 20.38 -9.22
N GLU A 147 -0.12 19.98 -9.21
CA GLU A 147 -0.76 19.31 -8.06
C GLU A 147 -0.53 17.79 -8.06
N ILE A 148 -0.34 17.20 -9.24
CA ILE A 148 -0.13 15.77 -9.47
C ILE A 148 1.29 15.32 -9.11
N GLN A 149 2.27 16.23 -9.19
CA GLN A 149 3.67 15.93 -8.90
C GLN A 149 3.94 15.61 -7.42
N SER A 150 2.93 15.77 -6.56
CA SER A 150 2.93 15.37 -5.14
C SER A 150 2.71 13.86 -4.90
N GLY A 151 2.73 13.06 -5.98
CA GLY A 151 2.37 11.64 -6.03
C GLY A 151 2.83 10.82 -4.82
N ILE A 152 1.86 10.17 -4.17
CA ILE A 152 1.97 9.45 -2.90
C ILE A 152 2.72 8.10 -3.07
N GLY A 153 3.68 8.01 -4.01
CA GLY A 153 4.49 6.83 -4.30
C GLY A 153 3.67 5.54 -4.37
N HIS A 154 4.10 4.53 -3.63
CA HIS A 154 3.42 3.23 -3.54
C HIS A 154 2.04 3.27 -2.84
N SER A 155 1.68 4.35 -2.13
CA SER A 155 0.39 4.51 -1.41
C SER A 155 -0.75 5.04 -2.32
N GLY A 156 -0.42 5.69 -3.44
CA GLY A 156 -1.44 6.29 -4.30
C GLY A 156 -0.97 6.80 -5.67
N GLY A 157 0.24 6.46 -6.10
CA GLY A 157 0.87 6.96 -7.34
C GLY A 157 0.61 6.09 -8.58
N VAL A 158 -0.52 5.38 -8.65
CA VAL A 158 -0.89 4.59 -9.84
C VAL A 158 -1.93 5.36 -10.65
N TYR A 159 -1.73 5.43 -11.97
CA TYR A 159 -2.62 6.08 -12.92
C TYR A 159 -3.35 5.03 -13.77
N PRO A 160 -4.52 4.53 -13.32
CA PRO A 160 -5.35 3.66 -14.13
C PRO A 160 -6.36 4.47 -14.97
N ASN A 161 -6.98 3.82 -15.95
CA ASN A 161 -8.18 4.35 -16.62
C ASN A 161 -9.43 3.56 -16.22
N ALA A 162 -10.61 4.07 -16.60
CA ALA A 162 -11.89 3.45 -16.23
C ALA A 162 -12.04 2.01 -16.74
N ARG A 163 -11.50 1.72 -17.93
CA ARG A 163 -11.52 0.36 -18.51
C ARG A 163 -10.72 -0.63 -17.66
N ASP A 164 -9.51 -0.25 -17.29
CA ASP A 164 -8.61 -1.08 -16.49
C ASP A 164 -9.12 -1.24 -15.05
N LEU A 165 -9.68 -0.17 -14.44
CA LEU A 165 -10.33 -0.25 -13.12
C LEU A 165 -11.52 -1.22 -13.13
N ARG A 166 -12.36 -1.16 -14.18
CA ARG A 166 -13.47 -2.12 -14.33
C ARG A 166 -12.95 -3.55 -14.48
N ALA A 167 -11.91 -3.75 -15.30
CA ALA A 167 -11.30 -5.07 -15.48
C ALA A 167 -10.72 -5.61 -14.16
N LEU A 168 -10.03 -4.77 -13.39
CA LEU A 168 -9.52 -5.10 -12.07
C LEU A 168 -10.66 -5.49 -11.11
N GLY A 169 -11.70 -4.66 -10.98
CA GLY A 169 -12.83 -4.96 -10.10
C GLY A 169 -13.53 -6.27 -10.45
N LEU A 170 -13.82 -6.51 -11.74
CA LEU A 170 -14.39 -7.77 -12.20
C LEU A 170 -13.46 -8.96 -11.93
N SER A 171 -12.14 -8.78 -12.05
CA SER A 171 -11.17 -9.84 -11.79
C SER A 171 -11.18 -10.30 -10.33
N ILE A 172 -11.44 -9.38 -9.39
CA ILE A 172 -11.55 -9.67 -7.96
C ILE A 172 -12.83 -10.48 -7.70
N LEU A 173 -13.97 -10.01 -8.21
CA LEU A 173 -15.26 -10.69 -8.06
C LEU A 173 -15.26 -12.10 -8.69
N GLN A 174 -14.60 -12.24 -9.84
CA GLN A 174 -14.48 -13.51 -10.55
C GLN A 174 -13.32 -14.38 -10.05
N SER A 175 -12.56 -13.93 -9.04
CA SER A 175 -11.41 -14.67 -8.48
C SER A 175 -10.42 -15.11 -9.58
N LYS A 176 -10.06 -14.21 -10.50
CA LYS A 176 -9.17 -14.54 -11.63
C LYS A 176 -7.71 -14.76 -11.24
N LEU A 177 -7.23 -14.01 -10.23
CA LEU A 177 -5.83 -14.06 -9.78
C LEU A 177 -5.63 -14.84 -8.48
N LEU A 178 -6.69 -15.00 -7.70
CA LEU A 178 -6.68 -15.70 -6.42
C LEU A 178 -7.71 -16.82 -6.52
N SER A 179 -7.46 -17.98 -5.90
CA SER A 179 -8.52 -18.98 -5.77
C SER A 179 -9.72 -18.39 -5.02
N GLY A 180 -10.92 -18.93 -5.24
CA GLY A 180 -12.13 -18.41 -4.57
C GLY A 180 -12.02 -18.42 -3.04
N ALA A 181 -11.32 -19.40 -2.46
CA ALA A 181 -11.05 -19.43 -1.01
C ALA A 181 -10.13 -18.27 -0.57
N GLN A 182 -9.05 -18.02 -1.32
CA GLN A 182 -8.13 -16.91 -1.05
C GLN A 182 -8.81 -15.55 -1.24
N ALA A 183 -9.62 -15.38 -2.29
CA ALA A 183 -10.38 -14.15 -2.49
C ALA A 183 -11.36 -13.89 -1.34
N ARG A 184 -12.10 -14.91 -0.88
CA ARG A 184 -12.98 -14.78 0.30
C ARG A 184 -12.20 -14.49 1.58
N GLN A 185 -11.05 -15.13 1.79
CA GLN A 185 -10.16 -14.83 2.92
C GLN A 185 -9.67 -13.38 2.87
N TRP A 186 -9.30 -12.89 1.69
CA TRP A 186 -8.83 -11.52 1.47
C TRP A 186 -9.87 -10.46 1.86
N MET A 187 -11.14 -10.74 1.58
CA MET A 187 -12.26 -9.82 1.83
C MET A 187 -12.77 -9.86 3.27
N LYS A 188 -12.16 -10.64 4.18
CA LYS A 188 -12.55 -10.66 5.59
C LYS A 188 -11.95 -9.48 6.36
N PRO A 189 -12.65 -8.98 7.38
CA PRO A 189 -12.05 -8.08 8.38
C PRO A 189 -10.84 -8.73 9.03
N HIS A 190 -9.77 -7.96 9.20
CA HIS A 190 -8.65 -8.30 10.07
C HIS A 190 -8.79 -7.64 11.45
N VAL A 191 -9.40 -6.46 11.52
CA VAL A 191 -9.56 -5.69 12.75
C VAL A 191 -10.79 -4.78 12.67
N HIS A 192 -11.44 -4.52 13.80
CA HIS A 192 -12.55 -3.57 13.90
C HIS A 192 -12.02 -2.18 14.26
N THR A 193 -12.68 -1.14 13.78
CA THR A 193 -12.36 0.23 14.20
C THR A 193 -13.11 0.57 15.49
N SER A 194 -12.98 1.80 15.99
CA SER A 194 -13.82 2.29 17.09
C SER A 194 -15.29 2.44 16.70
N SER A 195 -15.62 2.40 15.41
CA SER A 195 -17.00 2.37 14.94
C SER A 195 -17.54 0.95 14.95
N LEU A 196 -18.76 0.78 15.48
CA LEU A 196 -19.49 -0.49 15.45
C LEU A 196 -19.78 -0.99 14.03
N THR A 197 -19.76 -0.10 13.05
CA THR A 197 -20.05 -0.41 11.64
C THR A 197 -18.79 -0.43 10.77
N GLY A 198 -17.61 -0.13 11.34
CA GLY A 198 -16.36 0.02 10.61
C GLY A 198 -15.38 -1.10 10.91
N SER A 199 -14.78 -1.68 9.87
CA SER A 199 -13.70 -2.66 10.00
C SER A 199 -12.67 -2.46 8.91
N VAL A 200 -11.45 -2.98 9.12
CA VAL A 200 -10.37 -2.95 8.15
C VAL A 200 -9.90 -4.38 7.84
N GLY A 201 -9.79 -4.68 6.55
CA GLY A 201 -9.24 -5.89 5.94
C GLY A 201 -7.77 -5.67 5.57
N ALA A 202 -7.34 -6.09 4.38
CA ALA A 202 -5.99 -5.81 3.90
C ALA A 202 -5.91 -5.59 2.38
N PRO A 203 -6.15 -4.39 1.84
CA PRO A 203 -6.24 -3.11 2.54
C PRO A 203 -7.65 -2.53 2.68
N TRP A 204 -8.68 -3.36 2.54
CA TRP A 204 -10.07 -2.91 2.43
C TRP A 204 -10.57 -2.18 3.68
N GLU A 205 -11.25 -1.05 3.49
CA GLU A 205 -12.21 -0.55 4.47
C GLU A 205 -13.55 -1.25 4.26
N ILE A 206 -14.14 -1.74 5.34
CA ILE A 206 -15.37 -2.53 5.33
C ILE A 206 -16.40 -1.81 6.19
N TYR A 207 -17.44 -1.30 5.54
CA TYR A 207 -18.56 -0.64 6.20
C TYR A 207 -19.79 -1.53 6.17
N GLN A 208 -20.46 -1.63 7.31
CA GLN A 208 -21.71 -2.36 7.48
C GLN A 208 -22.87 -1.39 7.73
N LEU A 209 -24.02 -1.68 7.15
CA LEU A 209 -25.24 -0.90 7.41
C LEU A 209 -25.96 -1.48 8.62
N ALA A 210 -26.10 -0.69 9.69
CA ALA A 210 -26.97 -1.04 10.81
C ALA A 210 -28.41 -0.66 10.46
N LEU A 211 -29.22 -1.65 10.09
CA LEU A 211 -30.65 -1.45 9.88
C LEU A 211 -31.38 -1.62 11.23
N PRO A 212 -32.20 -0.65 11.66
CA PRO A 212 -33.02 -0.84 12.86
C PRO A 212 -34.04 -1.95 12.62
N VAL A 213 -34.17 -2.84 13.60
CA VAL A 213 -35.26 -3.81 13.65
C VAL A 213 -36.50 -3.10 14.19
N SER A 214 -37.53 -3.04 13.35
CA SER A 214 -38.88 -2.56 13.66
C SER A 214 -39.69 -3.59 14.43
#